data_AF-A0A3D4XG59-F1
#
_entry.id   AF-A0A3D4XG59-F1
#
_cell.length_a   1.000
_cell.length_b   1.000
_cell.length_c   1.000
_cell.angle_alpha   90.00
_cell.angle_beta   90.00
_cell.angle_gamma   90.00
#
_symmetry.space_group_name_H-M   'P 1'
#
loop_
_entity.id
_entity.type
_entity.pdbx_description
1 polymer ?
#
loop_
_entity_poly.entity_id
_entity_poly.type
_entity_poly.pdbx_seq_one_letter_code
_entity_poly.pdbx_strand_id
1 'polypeptide(L)'
;MTFHTGSLSDKPAKMIGLNSHEYVYNFECSVFNKKTGEFQFILQPEINQLGFVEDFEGGPAVWPKYVSSDGYLITYMYAHEFKAHAETHEVSDKFKSIADNLKDTDNPVIVRVKLKN
;
A
#
# COMPACT_ATOMS: atom_id res chain seq x y z
N MET A 1 -8.98 2.41 -6.03
CA MET A 1 -8.08 1.31 -5.67
C MET A 1 -8.26 0.22 -6.71
N THR A 2 -7.27 0.09 -7.57
CA THR A 2 -7.22 -0.91 -8.64
C THR A 2 -6.38 -2.09 -8.15
N PHE A 3 -6.87 -3.30 -8.43
CA PHE A 3 -6.22 -4.54 -8.01
C PHE A 3 -5.27 -5.01 -9.12
N HIS A 4 -3.98 -4.71 -8.99
CA HIS A 4 -2.95 -5.31 -9.85
C HIS A 4 -2.76 -6.76 -9.40
N THR A 5 -3.30 -7.71 -10.16
CA THR A 5 -3.42 -9.11 -9.73
C THR A 5 -2.83 -10.10 -10.72
N GLY A 6 -2.44 -11.27 -10.22
CA GLY A 6 -1.98 -12.42 -10.98
C GLY A 6 -2.62 -13.71 -10.48
N SER A 7 -2.67 -14.74 -11.32
CA SER A 7 -3.20 -16.06 -10.95
C SER A 7 -2.17 -16.96 -10.25
N LEU A 8 -0.88 -16.61 -10.31
CA LEU A 8 0.24 -17.39 -9.77
C LEU A 8 1.18 -16.51 -8.94
N SER A 9 1.91 -17.15 -8.03
CA SER A 9 3.03 -16.59 -7.25
C SER A 9 4.33 -16.72 -8.05
N ASP A 10 4.33 -16.23 -9.29
CA ASP A 10 5.49 -16.33 -10.21
C ASP A 10 6.36 -15.06 -10.20
N LYS A 11 5.97 -14.05 -9.41
CA LYS A 11 6.63 -12.76 -9.28
C LYS A 11 6.81 -12.42 -7.79
N PRO A 12 7.77 -13.08 -7.11
CA PRO A 12 7.97 -12.87 -5.69
C PRO A 12 8.38 -11.41 -5.43
N ALA A 13 7.88 -10.86 -4.33
CA ALA A 13 8.17 -9.49 -3.94
C ALA A 13 9.66 -9.30 -3.64
N LYS A 14 10.14 -8.08 -3.88
CA LYS A 14 11.51 -7.66 -3.66
C LYS A 14 11.55 -6.52 -2.64
N MET A 15 12.56 -6.53 -1.80
CA MET A 15 12.75 -5.54 -0.75
C MET A 15 14.22 -5.11 -0.72
N ILE A 16 14.48 -3.91 -0.22
CA ILE A 16 15.82 -3.38 0.03
C ILE A 16 16.11 -3.52 1.52
N GLY A 17 17.17 -4.26 1.86
CA GLY A 17 17.63 -4.43 3.23
C GLY A 17 18.37 -3.20 3.77
N LEU A 18 18.71 -3.21 5.07
CA LEU A 18 19.43 -2.12 5.75
C LEU A 18 20.81 -1.80 5.13
N ASN A 19 21.40 -2.75 4.41
CA ASN A 19 22.67 -2.62 3.70
C ASN A 19 22.48 -2.21 2.22
N SER A 20 21.30 -1.72 1.84
CA SER A 20 20.92 -1.39 0.47
C SER A 20 20.97 -2.54 -0.53
N HIS A 21 21.02 -3.80 -0.06
CA HIS A 21 20.95 -4.96 -0.95
C HIS A 21 19.49 -5.34 -1.20
N GLU A 22 19.17 -5.58 -2.46
CA GLU A 22 17.89 -6.19 -2.84
C GLU A 22 17.86 -7.66 -2.41
N TYR A 23 16.74 -8.10 -1.84
CA TYR A 23 16.50 -9.50 -1.52
C TYR A 23 15.07 -9.90 -1.90
N VAL A 24 14.89 -11.20 -2.16
CA VAL A 24 13.58 -11.80 -2.39
C VAL A 24 12.85 -11.95 -1.07
N TYR A 25 11.65 -11.39 -1.01
CA TYR A 25 10.75 -11.47 0.13
C TYR A 25 9.82 -12.67 -0.04
N ASN A 26 9.87 -13.59 0.92
CA ASN A 26 9.18 -14.88 0.84
C ASN A 26 7.67 -14.80 1.18
N PHE A 27 7.09 -13.60 1.21
CA PHE A 27 5.67 -13.40 1.45
C PHE A 27 5.04 -12.62 0.32
N GLU A 28 3.82 -13.02 -0.05
CA GLU A 28 3.01 -12.34 -1.06
C GLU A 28 1.65 -11.94 -0.52
N CYS A 29 1.17 -10.79 -0.99
CA CYS A 29 -0.17 -10.32 -0.74
C CYS A 29 -1.16 -11.05 -1.66
N SER A 30 -2.36 -11.34 -1.18
CA SER A 30 -3.42 -11.95 -1.99
C SER A 30 -4.80 -11.48 -1.56
N VAL A 31 -5.77 -11.56 -2.47
CA VAL A 31 -7.17 -11.23 -2.23
C VAL A 31 -8.06 -12.41 -2.59
N PHE A 32 -9.06 -12.65 -1.75
CA PHE A 32 -10.12 -13.62 -2.02
C PHE A 32 -11.47 -12.90 -2.06
N ASN A 33 -12.11 -12.93 -3.23
CA ASN A 33 -13.43 -12.35 -3.41
C ASN A 33 -14.50 -13.35 -2.93
N LYS A 34 -15.12 -13.05 -1.78
CA LYS A 34 -16.15 -13.92 -1.20
C LYS A 34 -17.46 -14.01 -2.03
N LYS A 35 -17.71 -13.07 -2.95
CA LYS A 35 -18.89 -13.08 -3.82
C LYS A 35 -18.68 -14.00 -5.03
N THR A 36 -17.49 -13.95 -5.65
CA THR A 36 -17.18 -14.72 -6.87
C THR A 36 -16.47 -16.04 -6.58
N GLY A 37 -15.84 -16.18 -5.40
CA GLY A 37 -14.99 -17.32 -5.06
C GLY A 37 -13.59 -17.25 -5.66
N GLU A 38 -13.23 -16.13 -6.29
CA GLU A 38 -11.94 -15.98 -6.97
C GLU A 38 -10.84 -15.63 -5.97
N PHE A 39 -9.71 -16.33 -6.11
CA PHE A 39 -8.46 -16.05 -5.41
C PHE A 39 -7.45 -15.46 -6.39
N GLN A 40 -6.78 -14.39 -5.98
CA GLN A 40 -5.77 -13.72 -6.80
C GLN A 40 -4.59 -13.26 -5.95
N PHE A 41 -3.38 -13.41 -6.48
CA PHE A 41 -2.19 -12.79 -5.91
C PHE A 41 -2.17 -11.31 -6.27
N ILE A 42 -1.68 -10.48 -5.35
CA ILE A 42 -1.51 -9.04 -5.57
C ILE A 42 -0.05 -8.83 -5.95
N LEU A 43 0.14 -8.29 -7.15
CA LEU A 43 1.47 -8.05 -7.69
C LEU A 43 2.09 -6.85 -6.99
N GLN A 44 3.34 -6.99 -6.58
CA GLN A 44 4.11 -5.88 -6.02
C GLN A 44 4.18 -4.73 -7.04
N PRO A 45 3.78 -3.50 -6.65
CA PRO A 45 3.84 -2.36 -7.55
C PRO A 45 5.25 -1.78 -7.68
N GLU A 46 6.02 -1.77 -6.59
CA GLU A 46 7.38 -1.28 -6.52
C GLU A 46 8.15 -2.04 -5.44
N ILE A 47 9.49 -2.14 -5.56
CA ILE A 47 10.35 -2.64 -4.49
C ILE A 47 10.03 -1.89 -3.18
N ASN A 48 9.98 -2.60 -2.05
CA ASN A 48 9.55 -2.11 -0.73
C ASN A 48 8.06 -1.77 -0.56
N GLN A 49 7.26 -1.77 -1.62
CA GLN A 49 5.82 -1.54 -1.52
C GLN A 49 5.05 -2.86 -1.60
N LEU A 50 4.11 -3.08 -0.68
CA LEU A 50 3.28 -4.28 -0.63
C LEU A 50 1.81 -3.90 -0.53
N GLY A 51 0.95 -4.67 -1.19
CA GLY A 51 -0.49 -4.52 -1.11
C GLY A 51 -1.07 -3.70 -2.25
N PHE A 52 -2.15 -2.97 -1.95
CA PHE A 52 -2.97 -2.32 -2.95
C PHE A 52 -2.41 -0.96 -3.33
N VAL A 53 -2.22 -0.73 -4.64
CA VAL A 53 -1.83 0.58 -5.15
C VAL A 53 -2.92 1.60 -4.84
N GLU A 54 -2.50 2.72 -4.26
CA GLU A 54 -3.32 3.89 -4.08
C GLU A 54 -3.30 4.68 -5.40
N ASP A 55 -4.39 4.57 -6.17
CA ASP A 55 -4.50 5.05 -7.55
C ASP A 55 -5.28 6.36 -7.69
N PHE A 56 -5.61 7.05 -6.58
CA PHE A 56 -6.42 8.27 -6.60
C PHE A 56 -5.68 9.54 -6.15
N GLU A 57 -4.78 9.48 -5.17
CA GLU A 57 -3.94 10.61 -4.73
C GLU A 57 -2.46 10.41 -5.08
N GLY A 58 -2.08 9.27 -5.66
CA GLY A 58 -0.68 8.90 -5.93
C GLY A 58 0.06 8.40 -4.69
N GLY A 59 -0.66 7.95 -3.67
CA GLY A 59 -0.08 7.44 -2.43
C GLY A 59 0.68 6.12 -2.59
N PRO A 60 1.43 5.72 -1.55
CA PRO A 60 2.11 4.42 -1.53
C PRO A 60 1.12 3.26 -1.48
N ALA A 61 1.57 2.08 -1.91
CA ALA A 61 0.79 0.86 -1.76
C ALA A 61 0.51 0.56 -0.29
N VAL A 62 -0.71 0.11 0.00
CA VAL A 62 -1.16 -0.14 1.36
C VAL A 62 -1.62 -1.59 1.55
N TRP A 63 -1.14 -2.20 2.62
CA TRP A 63 -1.70 -3.44 3.14
C TRP A 63 -2.57 -3.15 4.37
N PRO A 64 -3.86 -3.57 4.38
CA PRO A 64 -4.74 -3.34 5.51
C PRO A 64 -4.28 -4.14 6.74
N LYS A 65 -4.26 -3.47 7.89
CA LYS A 65 -4.08 -4.11 9.20
C LYS A 65 -5.42 -4.52 9.82
N TYR A 66 -6.51 -3.91 9.35
CA TYR A 66 -7.86 -4.22 9.78
C TYR A 66 -8.84 -4.11 8.60
N VAL A 67 -9.79 -5.02 8.57
CA VAL A 67 -10.91 -5.03 7.63
C VAL A 67 -12.21 -5.07 8.44
N SER A 68 -13.02 -4.03 8.34
CA SER A 68 -14.29 -3.95 9.07
C SER A 68 -15.37 -4.80 8.40
N SER A 69 -16.39 -5.16 9.17
CA SER A 69 -17.56 -5.90 8.67
C SER A 69 -18.35 -5.14 7.60
N ASP A 70 -18.30 -3.81 7.63
CA ASP A 70 -18.94 -2.98 6.61
C ASP A 70 -18.00 -2.67 5.42
N GLY A 71 -16.79 -3.24 5.36
CA GLY A 71 -15.92 -3.17 4.18
C GLY A 71 -14.98 -1.98 4.14
N TYR A 72 -14.65 -1.39 5.29
CA TYR A 72 -13.51 -0.48 5.40
C TYR A 72 -12.21 -1.25 5.59
N LEU A 73 -11.20 -0.89 4.80
CA LEU A 73 -9.82 -1.25 4.99
C LEU A 73 -9.12 -0.14 5.78
N ILE A 74 -8.44 -0.50 6.86
CA ILE A 74 -7.71 0.45 7.70
C ILE A 74 -6.25 0.01 7.79
N THR A 75 -5.36 0.97 7.60
CA THR A 75 -3.93 0.84 7.91
C THR A 75 -3.39 2.16 8.44
N TYR A 76 -2.10 2.19 8.75
CA TYR A 76 -1.40 3.40 9.11
C TYR A 76 -0.03 3.45 8.43
N MET A 77 0.47 4.67 8.26
CA MET A 77 1.80 4.97 7.73
C MET A 77 2.52 5.91 8.68
N TYR A 78 3.81 5.71 8.94
CA TYR A 78 4.54 6.65 9.77
C TYR A 78 4.66 8.00 9.07
N ALA A 79 4.63 9.10 9.84
CA ALA A 79 4.63 10.45 9.27
C ALA A 79 5.84 10.70 8.36
N HIS A 80 7.03 10.23 8.75
CA HIS A 80 8.24 10.34 7.93
C HIS A 80 8.14 9.57 6.61
N GLU A 81 7.52 8.38 6.59
CA GLU A 81 7.32 7.59 5.37
C GLU A 81 6.34 8.30 4.42
N PHE A 82 5.25 8.84 4.97
CA PHE A 82 4.24 9.58 4.20
C PHE A 82 4.85 10.80 3.51
N LYS A 83 5.71 11.53 4.22
CA LYS A 83 6.43 12.69 3.67
C LYS A 83 7.46 12.29 2.63
N ALA A 84 8.29 11.29 2.92
CA ALA A 84 9.29 10.81 1.98
C ALA A 84 8.64 10.36 0.64
N HIS A 85 7.44 9.77 0.69
CA HIS A 85 6.68 9.44 -0.50
C HIS A 85 6.30 10.68 -1.31
N ALA A 86 5.75 11.72 -0.66
CA ALA A 86 5.36 12.99 -1.32
C ALA A 86 6.56 13.75 -1.94
N GLU A 87 7.77 13.55 -1.43
CA GLU A 87 9.00 14.17 -1.94
C GLU A 87 9.57 13.44 -3.17
N THR A 88 9.29 12.15 -3.31
CA THR A 88 9.90 11.27 -4.31
C THR A 88 8.96 10.84 -5.42
N HIS A 89 7.65 11.06 -5.26
CA HIS A 89 6.61 10.63 -6.20
C HIS A 89 5.71 11.80 -6.62
N GLU A 90 5.08 11.66 -7.78
CA GLU A 90 3.97 12.53 -8.17
C GLU A 90 2.74 12.17 -7.33
N VAL A 91 2.25 13.14 -6.57
CA VAL A 91 1.09 13.00 -5.69
C VAL A 91 0.11 14.16 -5.93
N SER A 92 -1.14 14.00 -5.50
CA SER A 92 -2.13 15.06 -5.59
C SER A 92 -1.80 16.25 -4.68
N ASP A 93 -2.35 17.42 -5.00
CA ASP A 93 -2.23 18.63 -4.17
C ASP A 93 -2.74 18.39 -2.75
N LYS A 94 -3.77 17.55 -2.58
CA LYS A 94 -4.33 17.21 -1.27
C LYS A 94 -3.38 16.34 -0.46
N PHE A 95 -2.78 15.32 -1.07
CA PHE A 95 -1.77 14.48 -0.41
C PHE A 95 -0.58 15.32 0.02
N LYS A 96 -0.08 16.16 -0.91
CA LYS A 96 1.04 17.07 -0.66
C LYS A 96 0.75 18.05 0.47
N SER A 97 -0.44 18.65 0.48
CA SER A 97 -0.86 19.55 1.56
C SER A 97 -0.87 18.87 2.93
N ILE A 98 -1.23 17.59 3.02
CA ILE A 98 -1.15 16.83 4.28
C ILE A 98 0.32 16.62 4.67
N ALA A 99 1.18 16.20 3.73
CA ALA A 99 2.60 15.97 3.96
C ALA A 99 3.33 17.24 4.44
N ASP A 100 3.06 18.39 3.81
CA ASP A 100 3.68 19.68 4.12
C ASP A 100 3.35 20.16 5.55
N ASN A 101 2.23 19.72 6.11
CA ASN A 101 1.80 20.07 7.47
C ASN A 101 2.21 19.06 8.54
N LEU A 102 2.87 17.95 8.17
CA LEU A 102 3.34 16.92 9.10
C LEU A 102 4.80 17.14 9.50
N LYS A 103 5.10 16.90 10.78
CA LYS A 103 6.46 16.66 11.27
C LYS A 103 6.78 15.18 11.19
N ASP A 104 8.04 14.85 11.01
CA ASP A 104 8.50 13.45 10.91
C ASP A 104 8.20 12.65 12.19
N THR A 105 8.10 13.35 13.32
CA THR A 105 7.81 12.80 14.66
C THR A 105 6.33 12.86 15.03
N ASP A 106 5.46 13.34 14.15
CA ASP A 106 4.03 13.31 14.41
C ASP A 106 3.51 11.86 14.41
N ASN A 107 2.32 11.68 14.96
CA ASN A 107 1.66 10.38 14.98
C ASN A 107 1.46 9.84 13.56
N PRO A 108 1.39 8.51 13.39
CA PRO A 108 1.11 7.90 12.10
C PRO A 108 -0.18 8.44 11.46
N VAL A 109 -0.15 8.58 10.13
CA VAL A 109 -1.33 8.90 9.33
C VAL A 109 -2.18 7.65 9.18
N ILE A 110 -3.48 7.76 9.49
CA ILE A 110 -4.42 6.67 9.27
C ILE A 110 -4.91 6.71 7.83
N VAL A 111 -4.75 5.59 7.12
CA VAL A 111 -5.33 5.39 5.80
C VAL A 111 -6.60 4.56 5.96
N ARG A 112 -7.71 5.11 5.50
CA ARG A 112 -9.04 4.47 5.54
C ARG A 112 -9.63 4.44 4.14
N VAL A 113 -9.89 3.25 3.63
CA VAL A 113 -10.44 3.03 2.29
C VAL A 113 -11.74 2.23 2.40
N LYS A 114 -12.77 2.61 1.64
CA LYS A 114 -14.01 1.85 1.52
C LYS A 114 -13.95 0.98 0.27
N LEU A 115 -14.13 -0.33 0.41
CA LEU A 115 -14.29 -1.21 -0.73
C LEU A 115 -15.55 -0.83 -1.50
N LYS A 116 -15.43 -0.71 -2.83
CA LYS A 116 -16.59 -0.56 -3.70
C LYS A 116 -17.31 -1.91 -3.78
N ASN A 117 -18.63 -1.88 -3.62
CA ASN A 117 -19.47 -3.08 -3.62
C ASN A 117 -19.83 -3.55 -5.02
#